data_AF-A0A7S4HW08-F1
#
_entry.id   AF-A0A7S4HW08-F1
#
_cell.length_a   1.000
_cell.length_b   1.000
_cell.length_c   1.000
_cell.angle_alpha   90.00
_cell.angle_beta   90.00
_cell.angle_gamma   90.00
#
_symmetry.space_group_name_H-M   'P 1'
#
loop_
_entity.id
_entity.type
_entity.pdbx_description
1 polymer ?
#
loop_
_entity_poly.entity_id
_entity_poly.type
_entity_poly.pdbx_seq_one_letter_code
_entity_poly.pdbx_strand_id
1 'polypeptide(L)'
;MDIDDVEVLRFAPPLDMFVVDDAVASCWGDNATILQTSYTLSDKDENMLQIENITDNGDGTATIKTWTPVAKPSTAADDPNYAVELVLLDRNVKVMPADDDTISPLHGAHFMVAHTPNITQTLTGVHMLKMGQQGNFGRYPVHLHMNKNIDGSVVSRNLVTQSNQRCYVVHGTHGVMLEYNIARDTFGHCFMLE
;
A
#
# COMPACT_ATOMS: atom_id res chain seq x y z
N MET A 1 -42.80 40.19 -6.65
CA MET A 1 -42.06 38.96 -6.30
C MET A 1 -40.97 38.86 -7.33
N ASP A 2 -39.73 39.04 -6.90
CA ASP A 2 -38.54 38.88 -7.72
C ASP A 2 -38.32 37.38 -7.94
N ILE A 3 -38.20 36.95 -9.20
CA ILE A 3 -38.00 35.54 -9.61
C ILE A 3 -36.78 35.48 -10.54
N ASP A 4 -35.79 36.36 -10.35
CA ASP A 4 -34.62 36.44 -11.22
C ASP A 4 -33.32 35.91 -10.58
N ASP A 5 -33.45 35.02 -9.58
CA ASP A 5 -32.29 34.30 -9.02
C ASP A 5 -32.01 33.04 -9.85
N VAL A 6 -31.12 33.17 -10.85
CA VAL A 6 -30.58 32.03 -11.61
C VAL A 6 -29.23 31.63 -11.03
N GLU A 7 -29.16 30.42 -10.49
CA GLU A 7 -27.89 29.77 -10.14
C GLU A 7 -27.43 28.89 -11.30
N VAL A 8 -26.25 29.19 -11.87
CA VAL A 8 -25.62 28.37 -12.90
C VAL A 8 -24.51 27.53 -12.28
N LEU A 9 -24.81 26.27 -12.02
CA LEU A 9 -23.84 25.29 -11.54
C LEU A 9 -23.16 24.62 -12.73
N ARG A 10 -21.83 24.76 -12.83
CA ARG A 10 -21.03 24.02 -13.81
C ARG A 10 -20.65 22.67 -13.22
N PHE A 11 -21.34 21.62 -13.64
CA PHE A 11 -20.92 20.25 -13.33
C PHE A 11 -19.80 19.85 -14.30
N ALA A 12 -18.61 19.55 -13.77
CA ALA A 12 -17.60 18.85 -14.55
C ALA A 12 -18.07 17.40 -14.80
N PRO A 13 -17.78 16.80 -15.97
CA PRO A 13 -17.98 15.37 -16.15
C PRO A 13 -17.17 14.60 -15.08
N PRO A 14 -17.64 13.41 -14.66
CA PRO A 14 -16.90 12.58 -13.73
C PRO A 14 -15.48 12.34 -14.26
N LEU A 15 -14.48 12.59 -13.42
CA LEU A 15 -13.09 12.24 -13.70
C LEU A 15 -12.96 10.73 -13.53
N ASP A 16 -12.34 10.04 -14.49
CA ASP A 16 -12.17 8.58 -14.49
C ASP A 16 -10.71 8.18 -14.76
N MET A 17 -9.77 9.13 -14.60
CA MET A 17 -8.37 8.92 -14.92
C MET A 17 -7.41 9.65 -13.98
N PHE A 18 -6.21 9.09 -13.84
CA PHE A 18 -5.06 9.70 -13.20
C PHE A 18 -3.92 9.84 -14.22
N VAL A 19 -3.16 10.93 -14.13
CA VAL A 19 -1.89 11.08 -14.84
C VAL A 19 -0.78 10.93 -13.82
N VAL A 20 0.13 9.99 -14.06
CA VAL A 20 1.23 9.63 -13.16
C VAL A 20 2.53 9.46 -13.96
N ASP A 21 3.65 9.20 -13.29
CA ASP A 21 4.93 8.89 -13.92
C ASP A 21 4.83 7.63 -14.80
N ASP A 22 5.47 7.65 -15.98
CA ASP A 22 5.41 6.56 -16.96
C ASP A 22 5.96 5.21 -16.47
N ALA A 23 6.78 5.20 -15.42
CA ALA A 23 7.32 3.98 -14.83
C ALA A 23 6.22 2.98 -14.41
N VAL A 24 5.00 3.47 -14.09
CA VAL A 24 3.88 2.60 -13.73
C VAL A 24 3.40 1.72 -14.89
N ALA A 25 3.53 2.18 -16.14
CA ALA A 25 2.96 1.50 -17.30
C ALA A 25 3.57 0.11 -17.52
N SER A 26 4.83 -0.08 -17.10
CA SER A 26 5.53 -1.36 -17.18
C SER A 26 5.32 -2.26 -15.95
N CYS A 27 4.85 -1.70 -14.84
CA CYS A 27 4.85 -2.35 -13.53
C CYS A 27 3.44 -2.70 -13.02
N TRP A 28 2.44 -1.93 -13.42
CA TRP A 28 1.05 -2.08 -13.00
C TRP A 28 0.27 -2.77 -14.12
N GLY A 29 -0.81 -3.45 -13.78
CA GLY A 29 -1.61 -4.21 -14.73
C GLY A 29 -3.08 -3.82 -14.71
N ASP A 30 -3.76 -4.11 -15.82
CA ASP A 30 -5.21 -3.99 -15.92
C ASP A 30 -5.90 -4.81 -14.82
N ASN A 31 -7.05 -4.34 -14.36
CA ASN A 31 -7.83 -4.88 -13.24
C ASN A 31 -7.13 -4.87 -11.86
N ALA A 32 -5.90 -4.35 -11.76
CA ALA A 32 -5.28 -4.16 -10.46
C ALA A 32 -6.08 -3.13 -9.65
N THR A 33 -6.06 -3.33 -8.35
CA THR A 33 -6.78 -2.50 -7.38
C THR A 33 -5.88 -1.37 -6.92
N ILE A 34 -6.40 -0.16 -6.97
CA ILE A 34 -5.76 1.03 -6.39
C ILE A 34 -6.63 1.59 -5.28
N LEU A 35 -5.98 2.10 -4.24
CA LEU A 35 -6.59 2.82 -3.13
C LEU A 35 -6.20 4.30 -3.22
N GLN A 36 -7.20 5.16 -3.08
CA GLN A 36 -7.05 6.61 -2.91
C GLN A 36 -7.37 6.96 -1.44
N THR A 37 -6.39 7.52 -0.73
CA THR A 37 -6.44 7.72 0.73
C THR A 37 -7.16 9.01 1.17
N SER A 38 -7.15 10.07 0.36
CA SER A 38 -7.69 11.38 0.76
C SER A 38 -8.66 11.93 -0.28
N TYR A 39 -9.86 11.34 -0.33
CA TYR A 39 -11.00 11.88 -1.09
C TYR A 39 -12.06 12.54 -0.17
N THR A 40 -11.89 12.38 1.14
CA THR A 40 -12.59 13.13 2.19
C THR A 40 -11.57 13.51 3.28
N LEU A 41 -12.02 14.23 4.32
CA LEU A 41 -11.21 14.56 5.49
C LEU A 41 -11.33 13.53 6.64
N SER A 42 -12.05 12.43 6.41
CA SER A 42 -12.21 11.34 7.38
C SER A 42 -11.03 10.39 7.31
N ASP A 43 -10.50 10.01 8.47
CA ASP A 43 -9.36 9.08 8.61
C ASP A 43 -9.74 7.61 8.31
N LYS A 44 -11.03 7.32 8.14
CA LYS A 44 -11.57 5.98 7.87
C LYS A 44 -12.05 5.79 6.44
N ASP A 45 -12.10 6.85 5.67
CA ASP A 45 -12.67 6.80 4.33
C ASP A 45 -11.63 6.23 3.38
N GLU A 46 -12.03 5.22 2.59
CA GLU A 46 -11.22 4.65 1.52
C GLU A 46 -11.97 4.68 0.19
N ASN A 47 -11.31 5.15 -0.87
CA ASN A 47 -11.84 5.05 -2.23
C ASN A 47 -11.03 4.01 -3.01
N MET A 48 -11.67 2.89 -3.27
CA MET A 48 -11.08 1.75 -3.98
C MET A 48 -11.51 1.80 -5.44
N LEU A 49 -10.54 1.81 -6.34
CA LEU A 49 -10.75 1.86 -7.78
C LEU A 49 -10.06 0.67 -8.44
N GLN A 50 -10.58 0.25 -9.58
CA GLN A 50 -9.95 -0.77 -10.42
C GLN A 50 -9.45 -0.16 -11.71
N ILE A 51 -8.24 -0.52 -12.10
CA ILE A 51 -7.62 -0.08 -13.35
C ILE A 51 -8.36 -0.71 -14.52
N GLU A 52 -8.88 0.12 -15.43
CA GLU A 52 -9.43 -0.31 -16.72
C GLU A 52 -8.30 -0.55 -17.71
N ASN A 53 -7.41 0.43 -17.88
CA ASN A 53 -6.21 0.31 -18.69
C ASN A 53 -5.15 1.34 -18.24
N ILE A 54 -3.93 1.13 -18.71
CA ILE A 54 -2.83 2.07 -18.55
C ILE A 54 -2.28 2.41 -19.93
N THR A 55 -2.17 3.70 -20.22
CA THR A 55 -1.63 4.20 -21.49
C THR A 55 -0.40 5.05 -21.22
N ASP A 56 0.75 4.64 -21.76
CA ASP A 56 1.94 5.50 -21.82
C ASP A 56 1.68 6.65 -22.80
N ASN A 57 1.83 7.89 -22.33
CA ASN A 57 1.54 9.09 -23.12
C ASN A 57 2.73 9.51 -24.00
N GLY A 58 3.92 8.93 -23.82
CA GLY A 58 5.12 9.25 -24.57
C GLY A 58 5.79 10.58 -24.20
N ASP A 59 5.39 11.19 -23.08
CA ASP A 59 5.88 12.47 -22.56
C ASP A 59 6.49 12.38 -21.15
N GLY A 60 6.83 11.16 -20.71
CA GLY A 60 7.28 10.87 -19.34
C GLY A 60 6.12 10.61 -18.37
N THR A 61 4.88 10.57 -18.86
CA THR A 61 3.71 10.26 -18.04
C THR A 61 2.92 9.07 -18.59
N ALA A 62 2.17 8.41 -17.71
CA ALA A 62 1.16 7.44 -18.06
C ALA A 62 -0.21 7.83 -17.52
N THR A 63 -1.24 7.54 -18.30
CA THR A 63 -2.64 7.71 -17.92
C THR A 63 -3.18 6.38 -17.40
N ILE A 64 -3.65 6.36 -16.16
CA ILE A 64 -4.39 5.23 -15.58
C ILE A 64 -5.87 5.56 -15.68
N LYS A 65 -6.62 4.81 -16.48
CA LYS A 65 -8.07 4.90 -16.54
C LYS A 65 -8.71 3.92 -15.55
N THR A 66 -9.80 4.30 -14.90
CA THR A 66 -10.50 3.45 -13.92
C THR A 66 -11.92 3.11 -14.37
N TRP A 67 -12.39 1.92 -14.00
CA TRP A 67 -13.75 1.46 -14.34
C TRP A 67 -14.87 2.31 -13.71
N THR A 68 -14.57 2.95 -12.59
CA THR A 68 -15.47 3.84 -11.87
C THR A 68 -14.89 5.24 -11.81
N PRO A 69 -15.73 6.28 -11.71
CA PRO A 69 -15.26 7.64 -11.47
C PRO A 69 -14.33 7.74 -10.25
N VAL A 70 -13.28 8.51 -10.42
CA VAL A 70 -12.36 8.97 -9.38
C VAL A 70 -13.09 9.96 -8.48
N ALA A 71 -13.06 9.70 -7.17
CA ALA A 71 -13.60 10.63 -6.20
C ALA A 71 -12.73 11.91 -6.15
N LYS A 72 -13.37 13.07 -5.97
CA LYS A 72 -12.66 14.35 -5.89
C LYS A 72 -11.59 14.26 -4.79
N PRO A 73 -10.30 14.48 -5.11
CA PRO A 73 -9.25 14.51 -4.11
C PRO A 73 -9.47 15.68 -3.13
N SER A 74 -9.06 15.51 -1.88
CA SER A 74 -8.87 16.65 -0.98
C SER A 74 -7.84 17.60 -1.58
N THR A 75 -8.13 18.88 -1.53
CA THR A 75 -7.24 19.94 -2.02
C THR A 75 -6.66 20.71 -0.84
N ALA A 76 -5.61 21.49 -1.09
CA ALA A 76 -5.07 22.39 -0.07
C ALA A 76 -6.09 23.43 0.45
N ALA A 77 -7.17 23.68 -0.30
CA ALA A 77 -8.29 24.50 0.15
C ALA A 77 -9.23 23.76 1.11
N ASP A 78 -9.30 22.42 1.02
CA ASP A 78 -10.05 21.57 1.95
C ASP A 78 -9.23 21.36 3.25
N ASP A 79 -7.97 20.94 3.14
CA ASP A 79 -6.96 20.93 4.23
C ASP A 79 -5.54 20.84 3.64
N PRO A 80 -4.61 21.77 3.94
CA PRO A 80 -3.25 21.75 3.41
C PRO A 80 -2.38 20.57 3.89
N ASN A 81 -2.82 19.82 4.90
CA ASN A 81 -2.09 18.67 5.45
C ASN A 81 -2.57 17.33 4.85
N TYR A 82 -3.64 17.32 4.06
CA TYR A 82 -4.22 16.11 3.47
C TYR A 82 -3.86 16.04 1.98
N ALA A 83 -2.71 15.42 1.69
CA ALA A 83 -2.30 15.10 0.33
C ALA A 83 -2.92 13.77 -0.11
N VAL A 84 -3.28 13.68 -1.39
CA VAL A 84 -3.83 12.45 -1.97
C VAL A 84 -2.70 11.53 -2.39
N GLU A 85 -2.76 10.29 -1.92
CA GLU A 85 -1.85 9.23 -2.34
C GLU A 85 -2.63 8.17 -3.14
N LEU A 86 -1.96 7.60 -4.14
CA LEU A 86 -2.44 6.45 -4.89
C LEU A 86 -1.61 5.23 -4.54
N VAL A 87 -2.29 4.18 -4.12
CA VAL A 87 -1.66 2.98 -3.57
C VAL A 87 -2.09 1.77 -4.39
N LEU A 88 -1.15 1.13 -5.08
CA LEU A 88 -1.41 -0.17 -5.73
C LEU A 88 -1.51 -1.27 -4.68
N LEU A 89 -2.62 -2.00 -4.66
CA LEU A 89 -2.90 -3.07 -3.70
C LEU A 89 -2.72 -4.49 -4.27
N ASP A 90 -2.10 -4.60 -5.45
CA ASP A 90 -1.76 -5.86 -6.08
C ASP A 90 -0.25 -6.01 -6.31
N ARG A 91 0.24 -7.24 -6.21
CA ARG A 91 1.63 -7.61 -6.53
C ARG A 91 1.66 -8.92 -7.30
N ASN A 92 2.68 -9.10 -8.13
CA ASN A 92 2.87 -10.31 -8.93
C ASN A 92 3.30 -11.53 -8.09
N VAL A 93 3.87 -11.31 -6.91
CA VAL A 93 4.28 -12.37 -5.98
C VAL A 93 3.45 -12.23 -4.71
N LYS A 94 2.67 -13.27 -4.39
CA LYS A 94 1.82 -13.33 -3.20
C LYS A 94 2.22 -14.50 -2.32
N VAL A 95 2.49 -14.22 -1.05
CA VAL A 95 2.77 -15.20 0.01
C VAL A 95 1.58 -15.18 0.97
N MET A 96 0.98 -16.36 1.15
CA MET A 96 -0.21 -16.54 1.98
C MET A 96 -0.18 -17.92 2.64
N PRO A 97 -0.86 -18.10 3.79
CA PRO A 97 -1.03 -19.43 4.37
C PRO A 97 -1.73 -20.37 3.38
N ALA A 98 -1.25 -21.62 3.31
CA ALA A 98 -1.80 -22.66 2.44
C ALA A 98 -3.02 -23.37 3.04
N ASP A 99 -3.16 -23.36 4.36
CA ASP A 99 -4.17 -24.09 5.12
C ASP A 99 -4.78 -23.18 6.19
N ASP A 100 -6.09 -23.28 6.39
CA ASP A 100 -6.80 -22.58 7.45
C ASP A 100 -6.80 -23.47 8.70
N ASP A 101 -5.73 -23.39 9.50
CA ASP A 101 -5.70 -24.08 10.79
C ASP A 101 -6.92 -23.65 11.63
N THR A 102 -7.93 -24.51 11.66
CA THR A 102 -9.20 -24.26 12.35
C THR A 102 -9.03 -24.16 13.86
N ILE A 103 -7.93 -24.67 14.41
CA ILE A 103 -7.58 -24.58 15.83
C ILE A 103 -6.95 -23.21 16.12
N SER A 104 -6.13 -22.69 15.21
CA SER A 104 -5.46 -21.39 15.34
C SER A 104 -5.66 -20.51 14.09
N PRO A 105 -6.89 -20.02 13.85
CA PRO A 105 -7.23 -19.33 12.60
C PRO A 105 -6.48 -18.00 12.38
N LEU A 106 -5.83 -17.47 13.42
CA LEU A 106 -5.02 -16.25 13.40
C LEU A 106 -3.51 -16.56 13.35
N HIS A 107 -3.12 -17.81 13.06
CA HIS A 107 -1.74 -18.20 12.83
C HIS A 107 -1.47 -18.39 11.34
N GLY A 108 -0.98 -17.32 10.72
CA GLY A 108 -0.48 -17.36 9.36
C GLY A 108 0.98 -17.79 9.27
N ALA A 109 1.49 -17.82 8.03
CA ALA A 109 2.92 -17.90 7.78
C ALA A 109 3.64 -16.66 8.34
N HIS A 110 4.92 -16.80 8.67
CA HIS A 110 5.77 -15.68 9.08
C HIS A 110 7.10 -15.75 8.32
N PHE A 111 7.74 -14.61 8.08
CA PHE A 111 9.05 -14.54 7.42
C PHE A 111 10.05 -13.81 8.31
N MET A 112 11.24 -14.41 8.45
CA MET A 112 12.31 -13.88 9.29
C MET A 112 13.65 -14.06 8.60
N VAL A 113 14.44 -12.98 8.57
CA VAL A 113 15.88 -13.03 8.29
C VAL A 113 16.58 -12.75 9.62
N ALA A 114 17.37 -13.72 10.09
CA ALA A 114 17.97 -13.66 11.40
C ALA A 114 19.48 -13.94 11.39
N HIS A 115 20.21 -13.15 12.18
CA HIS A 115 21.64 -13.34 12.44
C HIS A 115 22.52 -13.40 11.17
N THR A 116 22.26 -12.53 10.19
CA THR A 116 23.05 -12.42 8.95
C THR A 116 23.90 -11.14 8.89
N PRO A 117 24.87 -10.94 9.81
CA PRO A 117 25.66 -9.71 9.83
C PRO A 117 26.48 -9.52 8.56
N ASN A 118 26.50 -8.28 8.07
CA ASN A 118 27.19 -7.86 6.85
C ASN A 118 26.69 -8.54 5.57
N ILE A 119 25.49 -9.12 5.58
CA ILE A 119 24.87 -9.70 4.39
C ILE A 119 23.72 -8.79 3.96
N THR A 120 23.86 -8.17 2.80
CA THR A 120 22.81 -7.37 2.16
C THR A 120 21.58 -8.23 1.85
N GLN A 121 20.41 -7.75 2.24
CA GLN A 121 19.11 -8.38 2.02
C GLN A 121 18.24 -7.49 1.12
N THR A 122 17.58 -8.08 0.12
CA THR A 122 16.63 -7.37 -0.73
C THR A 122 15.29 -8.09 -0.73
N LEU A 123 14.23 -7.37 -0.37
CA LEU A 123 12.86 -7.84 -0.41
C LEU A 123 12.00 -6.76 -1.06
N THR A 124 11.59 -6.98 -2.31
CA THR A 124 10.86 -5.99 -3.08
C THR A 124 9.65 -6.56 -3.80
N GLY A 125 8.52 -5.84 -3.73
CA GLY A 125 7.35 -6.14 -4.55
C GLY A 125 6.57 -7.40 -4.17
N VAL A 126 6.62 -7.81 -2.90
CA VAL A 126 5.91 -9.02 -2.40
C VAL A 126 4.64 -8.63 -1.65
N HIS A 127 3.53 -9.32 -1.94
CA HIS A 127 2.29 -9.25 -1.17
C HIS A 127 2.24 -10.36 -0.11
N MET A 128 2.23 -9.98 1.15
CA MET A 128 2.09 -10.83 2.31
C MET A 128 0.65 -10.75 2.83
N LEU A 129 -0.14 -11.76 2.51
CA LEU A 129 -1.56 -11.83 2.83
C LEU A 129 -1.78 -12.77 4.02
N LYS A 130 -2.48 -12.31 5.05
CA LYS A 130 -2.82 -13.12 6.24
C LYS A 130 -1.60 -13.74 6.93
N MET A 131 -0.47 -13.04 6.90
CA MET A 131 0.77 -13.45 7.56
C MET A 131 0.82 -12.93 9.01
N GLY A 132 1.73 -13.51 9.80
CA GLY A 132 1.89 -13.28 11.23
C GLY A 132 1.10 -14.25 12.08
N GLN A 133 1.45 -14.36 13.36
CA GLN A 133 0.77 -15.24 14.32
C GLN A 133 0.36 -14.43 15.55
N GLN A 134 -0.94 -14.28 15.77
CA GLN A 134 -1.46 -13.50 16.89
C GLN A 134 -0.95 -14.07 18.23
N GLY A 135 -0.53 -13.20 19.15
CA GLY A 135 -0.04 -13.60 20.48
C GLY A 135 1.37 -14.22 20.52
N ASN A 136 1.92 -14.64 19.37
CA ASN A 136 3.26 -15.21 19.30
C ASN A 136 4.32 -14.15 18.97
N PHE A 137 5.18 -13.82 19.93
CA PHE A 137 6.29 -12.90 19.73
C PHE A 137 7.28 -13.42 18.68
N GLY A 138 7.80 -12.51 17.84
CA GLY A 138 8.76 -12.83 16.79
C GLY A 138 8.17 -13.47 15.53
N ARG A 139 6.84 -13.60 15.43
CA ARG A 139 6.12 -14.25 14.31
C ARG A 139 5.33 -13.19 13.51
N TYR A 140 6.04 -12.45 12.67
CA TYR A 140 5.52 -11.32 11.89
C TYR A 140 5.57 -11.61 10.38
N PRO A 141 4.81 -10.89 9.54
CA PRO A 141 4.95 -10.91 8.09
C PRO A 141 6.39 -10.64 7.65
N VAL A 142 7.05 -9.61 8.19
CA VAL A 142 8.47 -9.34 7.95
C VAL A 142 9.19 -9.10 9.27
N HIS A 143 10.20 -9.92 9.56
CA HIS A 143 11.03 -9.75 10.74
C HIS A 143 12.52 -9.78 10.39
N LEU A 144 13.18 -8.63 10.49
CA LEU A 144 14.64 -8.54 10.44
C LEU A 144 15.17 -8.63 11.87
N HIS A 145 15.68 -9.81 12.26
CA HIS A 145 15.99 -10.13 13.64
C HIS A 145 17.50 -10.24 13.90
N MET A 146 18.05 -9.33 14.70
CA MET A 146 19.43 -9.39 15.19
C MET A 146 20.47 -9.54 14.07
N ASN A 147 20.24 -8.88 12.93
CA ASN A 147 21.16 -8.93 11.79
C ASN A 147 22.35 -7.97 11.95
N LYS A 148 22.37 -7.13 12.99
CA LYS A 148 23.42 -6.11 13.21
C LYS A 148 23.49 -5.17 12.00
N ASN A 149 24.69 -4.90 11.46
CA ASN A 149 24.85 -4.07 10.28
C ASN A 149 24.53 -4.89 9.01
N ILE A 150 23.57 -4.41 8.22
CA ILE A 150 23.23 -4.94 6.89
C ILE A 150 23.16 -3.82 5.83
N ASP A 151 24.09 -2.85 5.90
CA ASP A 151 24.19 -1.72 4.97
C ASP A 151 23.94 -2.11 3.50
N GLY A 152 23.14 -1.28 2.82
CA GLY A 152 22.70 -1.51 1.45
C GLY A 152 21.49 -2.44 1.32
N SER A 153 20.95 -2.97 2.44
CA SER A 153 19.72 -3.75 2.41
C SER A 153 18.51 -2.89 2.10
N VAL A 154 17.56 -3.45 1.36
CA VAL A 154 16.33 -2.76 0.95
C VAL A 154 15.13 -3.67 1.17
N VAL A 155 14.14 -3.16 1.90
CA VAL A 155 12.80 -3.74 1.98
C VAL A 155 11.87 -2.70 1.38
N SER A 156 11.40 -2.91 0.15
CA SER A 156 10.66 -1.87 -0.56
C SER A 156 9.45 -2.34 -1.35
N ARG A 157 8.45 -1.47 -1.52
CA ARG A 157 7.29 -1.74 -2.39
C ARG A 157 6.53 -3.02 -2.04
N ASN A 158 6.68 -3.55 -0.83
CA ASN A 158 5.94 -4.72 -0.37
C ASN A 158 4.55 -4.30 0.09
N LEU A 159 3.65 -5.27 0.17
CA LEU A 159 2.29 -5.08 0.62
C LEU A 159 2.00 -6.10 1.72
N VAL A 160 1.62 -5.65 2.91
CA VAL A 160 1.11 -6.50 3.99
C VAL A 160 -0.38 -6.23 4.14
N THR A 161 -1.22 -7.25 3.99
CA THR A 161 -2.67 -7.09 4.21
C THR A 161 -3.27 -8.18 5.07
N GLN A 162 -4.32 -7.85 5.82
CA GLN A 162 -5.02 -8.81 6.69
C GLN A 162 -4.07 -9.47 7.69
N SER A 163 -3.05 -8.74 8.16
CA SER A 163 -2.00 -9.33 8.98
C SER A 163 -2.50 -9.65 10.37
N ASN A 164 -2.23 -10.87 10.84
CA ASN A 164 -2.61 -11.37 12.15
C ASN A 164 -1.69 -10.90 13.31
N GLN A 165 -0.70 -10.06 13.01
CA GLN A 165 0.27 -9.47 13.95
C GLN A 165 0.76 -8.13 13.37
N ARG A 166 1.68 -7.46 14.09
CA ARG A 166 2.55 -6.39 13.58
C ARG A 166 3.13 -6.78 12.21
N CYS A 167 3.47 -5.78 11.40
CA CYS A 167 3.75 -5.95 9.98
C CYS A 167 5.27 -6.10 9.71
N TYR A 168 5.98 -4.99 9.62
CA TYR A 168 7.42 -4.91 9.47
C TYR A 168 8.09 -4.63 10.82
N VAL A 169 8.88 -5.59 11.29
CA VAL A 169 9.64 -5.47 12.54
C VAL A 169 11.13 -5.55 12.26
N VAL A 170 11.85 -4.50 12.63
CA VAL A 170 13.31 -4.41 12.56
C VAL A 170 13.82 -4.42 14.00
N HIS A 171 14.42 -5.52 14.42
CA HIS A 171 14.88 -5.70 15.80
C HIS A 171 16.39 -5.96 15.80
N GLY A 172 17.18 -5.12 16.47
CA GLY A 172 18.63 -5.27 16.59
C GLY A 172 19.34 -5.30 15.24
N THR A 173 18.80 -4.56 14.27
CA THR A 173 19.22 -4.54 12.87
C THR A 173 19.34 -3.09 12.40
N HIS A 174 20.40 -2.78 11.65
CA HIS A 174 20.75 -1.44 11.17
C HIS A 174 21.20 -1.48 9.70
N GLY A 175 21.15 -0.35 9.00
CA GLY A 175 21.63 -0.25 7.61
C GLY A 175 20.63 -0.74 6.54
N VAL A 176 19.34 -0.85 6.89
CA VAL A 176 18.27 -1.23 5.97
C VAL A 176 17.39 -0.04 5.60
N MET A 177 17.12 0.12 4.30
CA MET A 177 16.13 1.06 3.78
C MET A 177 14.74 0.41 3.76
N LEU A 178 13.75 1.04 4.40
CA LEU A 178 12.35 0.65 4.33
C LEU A 178 11.57 1.76 3.58
N GLU A 179 11.17 1.50 2.34
CA GLU A 179 10.51 2.52 1.50
C GLU A 179 9.33 1.96 0.70
N TYR A 180 8.29 2.78 0.49
CA TYR A 180 7.12 2.43 -0.32
C TYR A 180 6.40 1.12 0.08
N ASN A 181 6.60 0.64 1.31
CA ASN A 181 5.89 -0.53 1.82
C ASN A 181 4.51 -0.10 2.31
N ILE A 182 3.51 -0.90 2.02
CA ILE A 182 2.12 -0.63 2.37
C ILE A 182 1.68 -1.68 3.39
N ALA A 183 0.93 -1.23 4.40
CA ALA A 183 0.27 -2.13 5.33
C ALA A 183 -1.19 -1.69 5.53
N ARG A 184 -2.13 -2.60 5.30
CA ARG A 184 -3.59 -2.35 5.34
C ARG A 184 -4.32 -3.49 6.03
N ASP A 185 -5.41 -3.19 6.73
CA ASP A 185 -6.23 -4.19 7.44
C ASP A 185 -5.39 -5.05 8.39
N THR A 186 -4.66 -4.42 9.31
CA THR A 186 -3.63 -5.10 10.11
C THR A 186 -3.92 -5.02 11.59
N PHE A 187 -3.45 -6.01 12.35
CA PHE A 187 -3.44 -5.96 13.81
C PHE A 187 -2.13 -5.36 14.36
N GLY A 188 -2.24 -4.43 15.31
CA GLY A 188 -1.07 -3.84 15.99
C GLY A 188 -0.28 -2.83 15.14
N HIS A 189 0.94 -2.50 15.56
CA HIS A 189 1.81 -1.54 14.86
C HIS A 189 2.45 -2.17 13.62
N CYS A 190 2.43 -1.47 12.49
CA CYS A 190 2.99 -2.01 11.25
C CYS A 190 4.46 -1.70 11.00
N PHE A 191 5.00 -0.62 11.54
CA PHE A 191 6.40 -0.28 11.37
C PHE A 191 7.00 -0.16 12.76
N MET A 192 7.73 -1.19 13.18
CA MET A 192 8.31 -1.28 14.52
C MET A 192 9.83 -1.38 14.41
N LEU A 193 10.51 -0.47 15.09
CA LEU A 193 11.97 -0.45 15.21
C LEU A 193 12.32 -0.72 16.68
N GLU A 194 13.09 -1.77 16.92
CA GLU A 194 13.48 -2.27 18.25
C GLU A 194 15.00 -2.49 18.36
#